data_AF-A0A127P6V2-F1
#
_entry.id   AF-A0A127P6V2-F1
#
_cell.length_a   1.000
_cell.length_b   1.000
_cell.length_c   1.000
_cell.angle_alpha   90.00
_cell.angle_beta   90.00
_cell.angle_gamma   90.00
#
_symmetry.space_group_name_H-M   'P 1'
#
loop_
_entity.id
_entity.type
_entity.pdbx_description
1 polymer ?
#
loop_
_entity_poly.entity_id
_entity_poly.type
_entity_poly.pdbx_seq_one_letter_code
_entity_poly.pdbx_strand_id
1 'polypeptide(L)'
;MSQTSGVRFVNESNGKYKFLDGILAFEPTGMGVKKDEPALLAAVNGALERLEKSGQNDAIWNKWFGVGTKYNIPREKKLTPISAFQ
;
A
#
# COMPACT_ATOMS: atom_id res chain seq x y z
N MET A 1 -2.90 -1.34 9.06
CA MET A 1 -4.38 -1.52 9.08
C MET A 1 -5.14 -0.35 9.73
N SER A 2 -4.52 0.47 10.58
CA SER A 2 -5.15 1.65 11.19
C SER A 2 -5.48 2.76 10.18
N GLN A 3 -4.60 3.00 9.21
CA GLN A 3 -4.76 4.08 8.22
C GLN A 3 -6.07 3.97 7.44
N THR A 4 -6.38 2.79 6.89
CA THR A 4 -7.61 2.55 6.12
C THR A 4 -8.89 2.84 6.93
N SER A 5 -8.91 2.44 8.20
CA SER A 5 -10.03 2.71 9.11
C SER A 5 -10.14 4.21 9.43
N GLY A 6 -9.01 4.87 9.67
CA GLY A 6 -8.98 6.32 9.91
C GLY A 6 -9.42 7.13 8.70
N VAL A 7 -8.96 6.78 7.50
CA VAL A 7 -9.41 7.43 6.25
C VAL A 7 -10.91 7.26 6.05
N ARG A 8 -11.44 6.06 6.24
CA ARG A 8 -12.87 5.84 6.17
C ARG A 8 -13.62 6.73 7.16
N PHE A 9 -13.19 6.78 8.42
CA PHE A 9 -13.82 7.61 9.45
C PHE A 9 -13.81 9.10 9.07
N VAL A 10 -12.67 9.62 8.61
CA VAL A 10 -12.54 11.01 8.15
C VAL A 10 -13.48 11.28 6.99
N ASN A 11 -13.53 10.41 5.97
CA ASN A 11 -14.40 10.54 4.81
C ASN A 11 -15.90 10.54 5.20
N GLU A 12 -16.31 9.65 6.11
CA GLU A 12 -17.70 9.54 6.57
C GLU A 12 -18.09 10.65 7.56
N SER A 13 -17.14 11.43 8.07
CA SER A 13 -17.39 12.50 9.04
C SER A 13 -17.92 13.81 8.45
N ASN A 14 -18.08 13.89 7.12
CA ASN A 14 -18.51 15.09 6.39
C ASN A 14 -17.68 16.34 6.75
N GLY A 15 -16.36 16.19 6.82
CA GLY A 15 -15.42 17.30 7.05
C GLY A 15 -15.24 17.74 8.50
N LYS A 16 -15.83 17.02 9.47
CA LYS A 16 -15.62 17.32 10.90
C LYS A 16 -14.21 16.97 11.39
N TYR A 17 -13.57 16.01 10.74
CA TYR A 17 -12.21 15.59 11.05
C TYR A 17 -11.33 15.65 9.80
N LYS A 18 -10.03 15.78 10.02
CA LYS A 18 -9.00 15.66 8.98
C LYS A 18 -7.77 15.01 9.57
N PHE A 19 -6.97 14.38 8.71
CA PHE A 19 -5.58 14.11 9.07
C PHE A 19 -4.81 15.42 9.11
N LEU A 20 -3.90 15.54 10.07
CA LEU A 20 -2.92 16.62 10.05
C LEU A 20 -1.87 16.32 9.00
N ASP A 21 -1.35 17.38 8.40
CA ASP A 21 -0.24 17.27 7.47
C ASP A 21 1.03 16.81 8.21
N GLY A 22 1.84 16.01 7.53
CA GLY A 22 3.07 15.44 8.08
C GLY A 22 2.95 13.96 8.42
N ILE A 23 3.87 13.17 7.88
CA ILE A 23 4.00 11.74 8.19
C ILE A 23 4.97 11.62 9.36
N LEU A 24 4.51 11.09 10.50
CA LEU A 24 5.35 10.87 11.68
C LEU A 24 6.37 9.75 11.46
N ALA A 25 5.95 8.69 10.78
CA ALA A 25 6.79 7.57 10.38
C ALA A 25 6.22 6.93 9.11
N PHE A 26 7.12 6.47 8.23
CA PHE A 26 6.73 5.67 7.08
C PHE A 26 6.94 4.19 7.39
N GLU A 27 5.85 3.41 7.32
CA GLU A 27 5.87 1.97 7.59
C GLU A 27 5.62 1.21 6.28
N PRO A 28 6.67 0.70 5.60
CA PRO A 28 6.47 -0.07 4.38
C PRO A 28 5.75 -1.38 4.71
N THR A 29 4.71 -1.69 3.93
CA THR A 29 4.07 -3.01 3.98
C THR A 29 4.80 -3.94 3.03
N GLY A 30 5.36 -5.03 3.55
CA GLY A 30 6.04 -6.07 2.77
C GLY A 30 5.45 -7.45 3.02
N MET A 31 5.79 -8.41 2.16
CA MET A 31 5.47 -9.82 2.39
C MET A 31 6.65 -10.50 3.08
N GLY A 32 6.40 -11.05 4.28
CA GLY A 32 7.37 -11.89 4.97
C GLY A 32 7.52 -13.23 4.25
N VAL A 33 8.76 -13.64 4.03
CA VAL A 33 9.11 -14.99 3.56
C VAL A 33 9.99 -15.67 4.61
N LYS A 34 10.04 -17.00 4.58
CA LYS A 34 10.92 -17.76 5.47
C LYS A 34 12.37 -17.33 5.25
N LYS A 35 13.12 -17.16 6.36
CA LYS A 35 14.53 -16.77 6.33
C LYS A 35 15.35 -17.83 5.59
N ASP A 36 16.41 -17.39 4.92
CA ASP A 36 17.38 -18.22 4.20
C ASP A 36 16.77 -19.06 3.04
N GLU A 37 15.64 -18.59 2.47
CA GLU A 37 14.99 -19.18 1.28
C GLU A 37 15.12 -18.25 0.05
N PRO A 38 16.30 -18.14 -0.58
CA PRO A 38 16.55 -17.16 -1.65
C PRO A 38 15.71 -17.41 -2.91
N ALA A 39 15.41 -18.67 -3.24
CA ALA A 39 14.55 -19.02 -4.37
C ALA A 39 13.10 -18.53 -4.16
N LEU A 40 12.57 -18.70 -2.95
CA LEU A 40 11.22 -18.20 -2.61
C LEU A 40 11.18 -16.68 -2.66
N LEU A 41 12.17 -16.01 -2.05
CA LEU A 41 12.27 -14.55 -2.09
C LEU A 41 12.32 -14.03 -3.54
N ALA A 42 13.14 -14.65 -4.39
CA ALA A 42 13.25 -14.27 -5.80
C ALA A 42 11.94 -14.46 -6.56
N ALA A 43 11.24 -15.59 -6.35
CA ALA A 43 9.96 -15.86 -6.98
C ALA A 43 8.89 -14.84 -6.57
N VAL A 44 8.82 -14.50 -5.28
CA VAL A 44 7.88 -13.50 -4.73
C VAL A 44 8.17 -12.11 -5.29
N ASN A 45 9.43 -11.66 -5.26
CA ASN A 45 9.81 -10.36 -5.80
C ASN A 45 9.52 -10.28 -7.32
N GLY A 46 9.86 -11.33 -8.07
CA GLY A 46 9.58 -11.39 -9.50
C GLY A 46 8.08 -11.35 -9.81
N ALA A 47 7.24 -11.98 -8.99
CA ALA A 47 5.78 -11.89 -9.14
C ALA A 47 5.28 -10.46 -8.89
N LEU A 48 5.73 -9.81 -7.81
CA LEU A 48 5.37 -8.43 -7.50
C LEU A 48 5.79 -7.46 -8.61
N GLU A 49 7.00 -7.62 -9.16
CA GLU A 49 7.46 -6.80 -10.28
C GLU A 49 6.61 -6.98 -11.53
N ARG A 50 6.19 -8.21 -11.86
CA ARG A 50 5.30 -8.46 -13.00
C ARG A 50 3.94 -7.80 -12.80
N LEU A 51 3.39 -7.84 -11.58
CA LEU A 51 2.14 -7.15 -11.25
C LEU A 51 2.27 -5.63 -11.37
N GLU A 52 3.41 -5.06 -10.97
CA GLU A 52 3.69 -3.64 -11.12
C GLU A 52 3.80 -3.25 -12.60
N LYS A 53 4.65 -3.95 -13.36
CA LYS A 53 4.92 -3.66 -14.78
C LYS A 53 3.68 -3.82 -15.66
N SER A 54 2.78 -4.73 -15.31
CA SER A 54 1.51 -4.93 -16.03
C SER A 54 0.40 -3.94 -15.64
N GLY A 55 0.61 -3.11 -14.62
CA GLY A 55 -0.43 -2.25 -14.05
C GLY A 55 -1.49 -2.98 -13.22
N GLN A 56 -1.36 -4.30 -13.04
CA GLN A 56 -2.29 -5.08 -12.21
C GLN A 56 -2.26 -4.63 -10.75
N ASN A 57 -1.11 -4.19 -10.23
CA ASN A 57 -1.05 -3.60 -8.88
C ASN A 57 -1.91 -2.34 -8.75
N ASP A 58 -1.93 -1.47 -9.76
CA ASP A 58 -2.81 -0.29 -9.77
C ASP A 58 -4.28 -0.70 -9.85
N ALA A 59 -4.62 -1.70 -10.68
CA ALA A 59 -5.98 -2.22 -10.77
C ALA A 59 -6.47 -2.82 -9.43
N ILE A 60 -5.63 -3.61 -8.76
CA ILE A 60 -5.92 -4.19 -7.44
C ILE A 60 -6.12 -3.08 -6.41
N TRP A 61 -5.23 -2.07 -6.38
CA TRP A 61 -5.36 -0.94 -5.47
C TRP A 61 -6.68 -0.18 -5.71
N ASN A 62 -6.96 0.15 -6.96
CA ASN A 62 -8.13 0.93 -7.33
C ASN A 62 -9.44 0.20 -6.96
N LYS A 63 -9.47 -1.12 -7.14
CA LYS A 63 -10.62 -1.96 -6.75
C LYS A 63 -10.93 -1.88 -5.25
N TRP A 64 -9.91 -1.88 -4.39
CA TRP A 64 -10.11 -2.02 -2.94
C TRP A 64 -10.04 -0.70 -2.17
N PHE A 65 -9.25 0.26 -2.64
CA PHE A 65 -8.95 1.50 -1.93
C PHE A 65 -9.10 2.77 -2.76
N GLY A 66 -9.08 2.68 -4.09
CA GLY A 66 -9.05 3.85 -4.96
C GLY A 66 -10.35 4.65 -5.01
N VAL A 67 -10.39 5.56 -5.99
CA VAL A 67 -11.54 6.43 -6.26
C VAL A 67 -12.80 5.61 -6.50
N GLY A 68 -13.90 6.02 -5.88
CA GLY A 68 -15.19 5.34 -5.96
C GLY A 68 -15.41 4.31 -4.85
N THR A 69 -14.39 4.01 -4.04
CA THR A 69 -14.55 3.26 -2.80
C THR A 69 -14.87 4.19 -1.64
N LYS A 70 -15.34 3.65 -0.51
CA LYS A 70 -15.49 4.44 0.74
C LYS A 70 -14.17 5.00 1.29
N TYR A 71 -13.04 4.55 0.75
CA TYR A 71 -11.71 4.94 1.19
C TYR A 71 -11.13 6.08 0.34
N ASN A 72 -11.33 6.06 -0.99
CA ASN A 72 -10.82 7.08 -1.92
C ASN A 72 -9.32 7.42 -1.72
N ILE A 73 -8.50 6.41 -1.43
CA ILE A 73 -7.06 6.58 -1.18
C ILE A 73 -6.31 6.50 -2.52
N PRO A 74 -5.61 7.56 -2.95
CA PRO A 74 -4.75 7.49 -4.13
C PRO A 74 -3.54 6.59 -3.87
N ARG A 75 -3.09 5.84 -4.88
CA ARG A 75 -1.87 5.03 -4.80
C ARG A 75 -0.63 5.88 -5.07
N GLU A 76 -0.13 6.56 -4.05
CA GLU A 76 1.03 7.45 -4.19
C GLU A 76 2.37 6.71 -4.20
N LYS A 77 2.46 5.59 -3.45
CA LYS A 77 3.69 4.81 -3.35
C LYS A 77 3.60 3.58 -4.25
N LYS A 78 4.56 3.47 -5.17
CA LYS A 78 4.71 2.33 -6.08
C LYS A 78 5.52 1.22 -5.40
N LEU A 79 5.62 0.06 -6.06
CA LEU A 79 6.44 -1.04 -5.57
C LEU A 79 7.90 -0.59 -5.42
N THR A 80 8.45 -0.74 -4.23
CA THR A 80 9.83 -0.37 -3.90
C THR A 80 10.48 -1.48 -3.09
N PRO A 81 11.77 -1.81 -3.33
CA PRO A 81 12.51 -2.75 -2.48
C PRO A 81 12.52 -2.31 -1.02
N ILE A 82 12.38 -3.26 -0.09
CA ILE A 82 12.41 -2.97 1.35
C ILE A 82 13.75 -2.36 1.78
N SER A 83 14.85 -2.72 1.11
CA SER A 83 16.19 -2.15 1.35
C SER A 83 16.29 -0.65 1.06
N ALA A 84 15.30 -0.04 0.40
CA ALA A 84 15.29 1.40 0.15
C ALA A 84 14.84 2.24 1.37
N PHE A 85 14.41 1.60 2.46
CA PHE A 85 13.87 2.25 3.65
C PHE A 85 14.69 2.00 4.94
N GLN A 86 15.92 1.47 4.80
CA GLN A 86 16.87 1.28 5.91
C GLN A 86 17.63 2.57 6.23
#